data_AF-A0A495IVK0-F1
#
_entry.id   AF-A0A495IVK0-F1
#
_cell.length_a   1.000
_cell.length_b   1.000
_cell.length_c   1.000
_cell.angle_alpha   90.00
_cell.angle_beta   90.00
_cell.angle_gamma   90.00
#
_symmetry.space_group_name_H-M   'P 1'
#
loop_
_entity.id
_entity.type
_entity.pdbx_description
1 polymer ?
#
loop_
_entity_poly.entity_id
_entity_poly.type
_entity_poly.pdbx_seq_one_letter_code
_entity_poly.pdbx_strand_id
1 'polypeptide(L)'
;MTSVGFAILDYFTLSLDTKYARGKWLMTDRDIAFLKEMFCWEELSFATDKEIALQTNMSSERVRQIKHKALKRLRIAAKQGKNPAKNIITIIERSIKKDKDRNPHQAIINLCINEMPELPPYQIIKLLAELYFNKHSEIQATYNRYVFLNKTAEQKADYEIRKDQRRQETEAGLKTQLNKDIIWFDRIEKWSKESFVGLQPKRKVNQSEKYHFGEFFSIKCNRAVQYESGAELSFIKKLEANPAVIYYLELLVMR
;
A
#
# COMPACT_ATOMS: atom_id res chain seq x y z
N MET A 1 8.40 -9.57 14.38
CA MET A 1 9.22 -10.55 13.65
C MET A 1 8.69 -11.94 13.94
N THR A 2 8.66 -12.81 12.94
CA THR A 2 8.16 -14.19 13.09
C THR A 2 9.27 -15.17 13.48
N SER A 3 8.92 -16.42 13.79
CA SER A 3 9.91 -17.48 14.05
C SER A 3 10.84 -17.74 12.86
N VAL A 4 10.35 -17.58 11.63
CA VAL A 4 11.18 -17.70 10.41
C VAL A 4 12.15 -16.52 10.32
N GLY A 5 11.69 -15.30 10.63
CA GLY A 5 12.54 -14.11 10.70
C GLY A 5 13.68 -14.30 11.68
N PHE A 6 13.39 -14.69 12.93
CA PHE A 6 14.43 -14.98 13.94
C PHE A 6 15.40 -16.08 13.48
N ALA A 7 14.92 -17.16 12.89
CA ALA A 7 15.79 -18.22 12.38
C ALA A 7 16.77 -17.70 11.30
N ILE A 8 16.35 -16.79 10.42
CA ILE A 8 17.24 -16.17 9.43
C ILE A 8 18.35 -15.40 10.12
N LEU A 9 18.03 -14.63 11.17
CA LEU A 9 19.01 -13.88 11.94
C LEU A 9 20.02 -14.80 12.61
N ASP A 10 19.53 -15.82 13.31
CA ASP A 10 20.38 -16.80 14.01
C ASP A 10 21.32 -17.51 13.04
N TYR A 11 20.81 -17.99 11.90
CA TYR A 11 21.65 -18.62 10.90
C TYR A 11 22.67 -17.66 10.30
N PHE A 12 22.33 -16.38 10.13
CA PHE A 12 23.27 -15.39 9.62
C PHE A 12 24.38 -15.12 10.64
N THR A 13 24.04 -14.94 11.91
CA THR A 13 25.02 -14.75 12.98
C THR A 13 25.96 -15.95 13.10
N LEU A 14 25.41 -17.17 13.13
CA LEU A 14 26.19 -18.42 13.14
C LEU A 14 27.10 -18.57 11.90
N SER A 15 26.65 -18.05 10.75
CA SER A 15 27.45 -18.07 9.52
C SER A 15 28.73 -17.27 9.60
N LEU A 16 28.75 -16.18 10.39
CA LEU A 16 29.92 -15.32 10.55
C LEU A 16 31.00 -16.02 11.38
N ASP A 17 30.60 -16.82 12.36
CA ASP A 17 31.51 -17.50 13.29
C ASP A 17 31.90 -18.93 12.83
N THR A 18 31.76 -19.25 11.54
CA THR A 18 32.05 -20.59 11.00
C THR A 18 33.53 -20.81 10.63
N LYS A 19 34.08 -21.95 11.03
CA LYS A 19 35.43 -22.44 10.63
C LYS A 19 35.34 -23.56 9.59
N TYR A 20 36.35 -23.66 8.73
CA TYR A 20 36.57 -24.84 7.87
C TYR A 20 36.96 -26.06 8.71
N ALA A 21 36.80 -27.27 8.15
CA ALA A 21 37.16 -28.54 8.79
C ALA A 21 38.61 -28.64 9.28
N ARG A 22 39.54 -27.82 8.73
CA ARG A 22 40.95 -27.73 9.17
C ARG A 22 41.20 -26.64 10.22
N GLY A 23 40.16 -26.13 10.88
CA GLY A 23 40.25 -25.09 11.92
C GLY A 23 40.48 -23.65 11.41
N LYS A 24 40.74 -23.45 10.12
CA LYS A 24 40.88 -22.10 9.52
C LYS A 24 39.52 -21.43 9.40
N TRP A 25 39.41 -20.16 9.78
CA TRP A 25 38.19 -19.37 9.63
C TRP A 25 37.76 -19.25 8.16
N LEU A 26 36.45 -19.32 7.92
CA LEU A 26 35.88 -19.11 6.59
C LEU A 26 36.12 -17.68 6.10
N MET A 27 35.96 -16.71 7.00
CA MET A 27 36.18 -15.29 6.72
C MET A 27 37.35 -14.74 7.52
N THR A 28 37.85 -13.57 7.13
CA THR A 28 38.82 -12.84 7.96
C THR A 28 38.09 -12.13 9.09
N ASP A 29 38.77 -11.87 10.21
CA ASP A 29 38.19 -11.11 11.33
C ASP A 29 37.68 -9.73 10.88
N ARG A 30 38.38 -9.12 9.91
CA ARG A 30 37.97 -7.87 9.27
C ARG A 30 36.65 -8.03 8.51
N ASP A 31 36.48 -9.08 7.71
CA ASP A 31 35.24 -9.33 6.96
C ASP A 31 34.08 -9.60 7.94
N ILE A 32 34.34 -10.31 9.06
CA ILE A 32 33.35 -10.59 10.11
C ILE A 32 32.91 -9.32 10.81
N ALA A 33 33.86 -8.53 11.32
CA ALA A 33 33.58 -7.27 12.00
C ALA A 33 32.77 -6.33 11.10
N PHE A 34 33.15 -6.24 9.83
CA PHE A 34 32.45 -5.43 8.84
C PHE A 34 30.99 -5.84 8.64
N LEU A 35 30.72 -7.14 8.54
CA LEU A 35 29.34 -7.64 8.40
C LEU A 35 28.54 -7.50 9.71
N LYS A 36 29.17 -7.63 10.88
CA LYS A 36 28.51 -7.41 12.18
C LYS A 36 28.12 -5.94 12.38
N GLU A 37 28.98 -5.01 11.97
CA GLU A 37 28.70 -3.58 12.05
C GLU A 37 27.60 -3.15 11.07
N MET A 38 27.63 -3.68 9.85
CA MET A 38 26.64 -3.34 8.82
C MET A 38 25.27 -3.99 9.05
N PHE A 39 25.24 -5.14 9.73
CA PHE A 39 24.02 -5.84 10.11
C PHE A 39 24.01 -6.08 11.63
N CYS A 40 23.94 -5.00 12.41
CA CYS A 40 23.90 -5.08 13.86
C CYS A 40 22.49 -5.49 14.33
N TRP A 41 22.26 -6.81 14.41
CA TRP A 41 20.96 -7.37 14.77
C TRP A 41 20.55 -7.10 16.23
N GLU A 42 21.52 -6.94 17.13
CA GLU A 42 21.27 -6.69 18.56
C GLU A 42 20.65 -5.30 18.79
N GLU A 43 21.15 -4.29 18.08
CA GLU A 43 20.68 -2.91 18.17
C GLU A 43 19.65 -2.57 17.08
N LEU A 44 19.31 -3.52 16.21
CA LEU A 44 18.51 -3.32 15.00
C LEU A 44 19.03 -2.16 14.13
N SER A 45 20.36 -2.00 14.11
CA SER A 45 21.06 -0.95 13.40
C SER A 45 21.68 -1.49 12.11
N PHE A 46 21.37 -0.84 10.99
CA PHE A 46 21.71 -1.33 9.66
C PHE A 46 22.39 -0.24 8.84
N ALA A 47 23.70 -0.15 9.01
CA ALA A 47 24.50 0.87 8.33
C ALA A 47 24.50 0.67 6.81
N THR A 48 24.43 1.78 6.10
CA THR A 48 24.57 1.84 4.65
C THR A 48 26.04 1.77 4.24
N ASP A 49 26.28 1.45 2.96
CA ASP A 49 27.62 1.48 2.38
C ASP A 49 28.31 2.85 2.51
N LYS A 50 27.54 3.94 2.67
CA LYS A 50 28.06 5.30 2.85
C LYS A 50 28.46 5.57 4.30
N GLU A 51 27.65 5.15 5.26
CA GLU A 51 27.91 5.35 6.69
C GLU A 51 29.16 4.58 7.12
N ILE A 52 29.28 3.31 6.71
CA ILE A 52 30.49 2.52 6.97
C ILE A 52 31.72 3.13 6.30
N ALA A 53 31.56 3.67 5.08
CA ALA A 53 32.67 4.32 4.37
C ALA A 53 33.21 5.54 5.14
N LEU A 54 32.31 6.32 5.73
CA LEU A 54 32.65 7.47 6.56
C LEU A 54 33.35 7.03 7.86
N GLN A 55 32.83 6.02 8.54
CA GLN A 55 33.40 5.49 9.79
C GLN A 55 34.80 4.88 9.58
N THR A 56 35.00 4.18 8.46
CA THR A 56 36.25 3.46 8.17
C THR A 56 37.26 4.26 7.35
N ASN A 57 36.94 5.50 6.97
CA ASN A 57 37.71 6.35 6.06
C ASN A 57 38.05 5.63 4.73
N MET A 58 37.04 5.00 4.14
CA MET A 58 37.13 4.26 2.88
C MET A 58 36.18 4.85 1.84
N SER A 59 36.34 4.49 0.56
CA SER A 59 35.30 4.82 -0.43
C SER A 59 34.12 3.86 -0.31
N SER A 60 32.89 4.33 -0.59
CA SER A 60 31.70 3.49 -0.58
C SER A 60 31.77 2.34 -1.59
N GLU A 61 32.47 2.54 -2.71
CA GLU A 61 32.73 1.46 -3.67
C GLU A 61 33.63 0.37 -3.09
N ARG A 62 34.64 0.75 -2.29
CA ARG A 62 35.48 -0.23 -1.61
C ARG A 62 34.71 -1.02 -0.55
N VAL A 63 33.86 -0.34 0.20
CA VAL A 63 32.92 -0.96 1.15
C VAL A 63 32.02 -1.98 0.43
N ARG A 64 31.40 -1.58 -0.68
CA ARG A 64 30.55 -2.45 -1.50
C ARG A 64 31.30 -3.69 -1.98
N GLN A 65 32.55 -3.54 -2.43
CA GLN A 65 33.38 -4.67 -2.87
C GLN A 65 33.71 -5.65 -1.73
N ILE A 66 34.02 -5.15 -0.53
CA ILE A 66 34.30 -5.97 0.65
C ILE A 66 33.06 -6.77 1.03
N LYS A 67 31.92 -6.09 1.18
CA LYS A 67 30.61 -6.72 1.43
C LYS A 67 30.33 -7.82 0.42
N HIS A 68 30.41 -7.49 -0.87
CA HIS A 68 30.09 -8.44 -1.93
C HIS A 68 31.00 -9.67 -1.90
N LYS A 69 32.32 -9.46 -1.65
CA LYS A 69 33.29 -10.55 -1.54
C LYS A 69 33.00 -11.45 -0.34
N ALA A 70 32.66 -10.86 0.81
CA ALA A 70 32.33 -11.59 2.04
C ALA A 70 31.06 -12.43 1.87
N LEU A 71 29.96 -11.81 1.39
CA LEU A 71 28.68 -12.49 1.15
C LEU A 71 28.80 -13.57 0.06
N LYS A 72 29.58 -13.32 -1.01
CA LYS A 72 29.90 -14.35 -2.02
C LYS A 72 30.60 -15.56 -1.39
N ARG A 73 31.52 -15.35 -0.45
CA ARG A 73 32.22 -16.44 0.24
C ARG A 73 31.26 -17.26 1.09
N LEU A 74 30.38 -16.60 1.87
CA LEU A 74 29.33 -17.27 2.64
C LEU A 74 28.42 -18.10 1.73
N ARG A 75 27.92 -17.53 0.64
CA ARG A 75 27.08 -18.24 -0.35
C ARG A 75 27.76 -19.49 -0.91
N ILE A 76 29.02 -19.38 -1.31
CA ILE A 76 29.75 -20.54 -1.88
C ILE A 76 29.87 -21.65 -0.82
N ALA A 77 30.23 -21.32 0.41
CA ALA A 77 30.33 -22.29 1.49
C ALA A 77 28.97 -22.91 1.85
N ALA A 78 27.91 -22.11 1.86
CA ALA A 78 26.53 -22.55 2.08
C ALA A 78 26.06 -23.54 1.02
N LYS A 79 26.32 -23.26 -0.27
CA LYS A 79 25.99 -24.17 -1.37
C LYS A 79 26.78 -25.49 -1.31
N GLN A 80 27.96 -25.49 -0.69
CA GLN A 80 28.73 -26.71 -0.41
C GLN A 80 28.30 -27.42 0.89
N GLY A 81 27.32 -26.89 1.62
CA GLY A 81 26.88 -27.42 2.91
C GLY A 81 27.86 -27.23 4.06
N LYS A 82 28.82 -26.31 3.92
CA LYS A 82 29.88 -26.06 4.90
C LYS A 82 29.63 -24.83 5.77
N ASN A 83 28.45 -24.19 5.65
CA ASN A 83 28.14 -22.97 6.39
C ASN A 83 26.63 -22.90 6.71
N PRO A 84 26.24 -22.41 7.91
CA PRO A 84 24.85 -22.24 8.34
C PRO A 84 23.95 -21.44 7.39
N ALA A 85 24.51 -20.58 6.54
CA ALA A 85 23.77 -19.80 5.56
C ALA A 85 23.05 -20.71 4.53
N LYS A 86 23.39 -22.00 4.46
CA LYS A 86 22.61 -23.00 3.73
C LYS A 86 21.15 -23.01 4.20
N ASN A 87 20.90 -22.87 5.50
CA ASN A 87 19.55 -22.88 6.06
C ASN A 87 18.76 -21.65 5.62
N ILE A 88 19.40 -20.48 5.52
CA ILE A 88 18.80 -19.27 4.93
C ILE A 88 18.42 -19.53 3.48
N ILE A 89 19.33 -20.10 2.68
CA ILE A 89 19.06 -20.47 1.28
C ILE A 89 17.87 -21.44 1.20
N THR A 90 17.80 -22.45 2.08
CA THR A 90 16.69 -23.39 2.12
C THR A 90 15.36 -22.72 2.51
N ILE A 91 15.37 -21.74 3.42
CA ILE A 91 14.19 -20.94 3.75
C ILE A 91 13.72 -20.17 2.51
N ILE A 92 14.65 -19.52 1.79
CA ILE A 92 14.34 -18.81 0.54
C ILE A 92 13.76 -19.78 -0.50
N GLU A 93 14.38 -20.94 -0.73
CA GLU A 93 13.87 -21.96 -1.67
C GLU A 93 12.48 -22.45 -1.31
N ARG A 94 12.17 -22.61 -0.02
CA ARG A 94 10.81 -22.94 0.44
C ARG A 94 9.82 -21.81 0.19
N SER A 95 10.22 -20.56 0.41
CA SER A 95 9.40 -19.38 0.08
C SER A 95 9.07 -19.37 -1.42
N ILE A 96 10.06 -19.62 -2.27
CA ILE A 96 9.89 -19.68 -3.73
C ILE A 96 8.89 -20.77 -4.13
N LYS A 97 8.95 -21.95 -3.49
CA LYS A 97 8.01 -23.04 -3.77
C LYS A 97 6.57 -22.72 -3.35
N LYS A 98 6.38 -21.88 -2.32
CA LYS A 98 5.07 -21.42 -1.85
C LYS A 98 4.52 -20.26 -2.68
N ASP A 99 5.38 -19.47 -3.31
CA ASP A 99 4.98 -18.37 -4.18
C ASP A 99 4.23 -18.91 -5.42
N LYS A 100 3.07 -18.30 -5.74
CA LYS A 100 2.19 -18.79 -6.82
C LYS A 100 2.91 -18.85 -8.16
N ASP A 101 3.72 -17.84 -8.45
CA ASP A 101 4.45 -17.71 -9.72
C ASP A 101 5.86 -18.30 -9.63
N ARG A 102 6.23 -18.86 -8.47
CA ARG A 102 7.58 -19.33 -8.13
C ARG A 102 8.66 -18.31 -8.48
N ASN A 103 8.34 -17.02 -8.37
CA ASN A 103 9.25 -15.96 -8.77
C ASN A 103 10.27 -15.71 -7.64
N PRO A 104 11.57 -15.98 -7.86
CA PRO A 104 12.58 -15.83 -6.80
C PRO A 104 12.70 -14.42 -6.25
N HIS A 105 12.56 -13.41 -7.10
CA HIS A 105 12.61 -12.00 -6.69
C HIS A 105 11.43 -11.66 -5.78
N GLN A 106 10.22 -12.05 -6.18
CA GLN A 106 9.02 -11.79 -5.40
C GLN A 106 9.04 -12.54 -4.06
N ALA A 107 9.47 -13.80 -4.07
CA ALA A 107 9.56 -14.62 -2.87
C ALA A 107 10.53 -14.04 -1.83
N ILE A 108 11.66 -13.47 -2.25
CA ILE A 108 12.61 -12.80 -1.34
C ILE A 108 11.99 -11.53 -0.75
N ILE A 109 11.30 -10.73 -1.57
CA ILE A 109 10.62 -9.50 -1.12
C ILE A 109 9.53 -9.86 -0.11
N ASN A 110 8.68 -10.83 -0.43
CA ASN A 110 7.59 -11.29 0.45
C ASN A 110 8.14 -11.88 1.76
N LEU A 111 9.23 -12.66 1.69
CA LEU A 111 9.88 -13.21 2.87
C LEU A 111 10.37 -12.09 3.81
N CYS A 112 10.96 -11.04 3.25
CA CYS A 112 11.39 -9.88 4.04
C CYS A 112 10.20 -9.16 4.68
N ILE A 113 9.21 -8.76 3.87
CA ILE A 113 8.06 -7.96 4.31
C ILE A 113 7.20 -8.71 5.35
N ASN A 114 7.02 -10.02 5.18
CA ASN A 114 6.12 -10.80 6.04
C ASN A 114 6.80 -11.32 7.30
N GLU A 115 8.06 -11.78 7.20
CA GLU A 115 8.73 -12.44 8.33
C GLU A 115 9.55 -11.45 9.18
N MET A 116 9.99 -10.33 8.59
CA MET A 116 10.85 -9.32 9.22
C MET A 116 10.35 -7.88 8.97
N PRO A 117 9.08 -7.55 9.25
CA PRO A 117 8.50 -6.24 8.94
C PRO A 117 9.15 -5.07 9.72
N GLU A 118 9.77 -5.35 10.87
CA GLU A 118 10.42 -4.33 11.70
C GLU A 118 11.82 -3.94 11.19
N LEU A 119 12.39 -4.71 10.27
CA LEU A 119 13.74 -4.51 9.77
C LEU A 119 13.72 -3.67 8.49
N PRO A 120 14.79 -2.90 8.21
CA PRO A 120 14.82 -2.02 7.04
C PRO A 120 14.85 -2.88 5.75
N PRO A 121 13.76 -2.89 4.94
CA PRO A 121 13.59 -3.91 3.93
C PRO A 121 14.67 -3.85 2.84
N TYR A 122 15.19 -2.65 2.58
CA TYR A 122 16.24 -2.43 1.59
C TYR A 122 17.50 -3.26 1.88
N GLN A 123 18.02 -3.19 3.11
CA GLN A 123 19.24 -3.87 3.52
C GLN A 123 19.03 -5.38 3.55
N ILE A 124 17.89 -5.82 4.09
CA ILE A 124 17.56 -7.24 4.22
C ILE A 124 17.32 -7.91 2.87
N ILE A 125 16.56 -7.27 1.96
CA ILE A 125 16.33 -7.80 0.61
C ILE A 125 17.66 -7.95 -0.14
N LYS A 126 18.56 -6.96 -0.03
CA LYS A 126 19.90 -7.06 -0.63
C LYS A 126 20.70 -8.21 -0.04
N LEU A 127 20.72 -8.35 1.29
CA LEU A 127 21.40 -9.44 1.97
C LEU A 127 20.91 -10.82 1.47
N LEU A 128 19.59 -11.04 1.51
CA LEU A 128 18.98 -12.31 1.08
C LEU A 128 19.25 -12.58 -0.41
N ALA A 129 19.16 -11.56 -1.26
CA ALA A 129 19.47 -11.68 -2.68
C ALA A 129 20.95 -12.01 -2.94
N GLU A 130 21.89 -11.40 -2.21
CA GLU A 130 23.33 -11.69 -2.34
C GLU A 130 23.69 -13.12 -1.90
N LEU A 131 23.02 -13.61 -0.85
CA LEU A 131 23.17 -14.99 -0.37
C LEU A 131 22.57 -16.01 -1.34
N TYR A 132 21.49 -15.67 -2.05
CA TYR A 132 20.80 -16.60 -2.94
C TYR A 132 21.35 -16.60 -4.38
N PHE A 133 21.35 -15.43 -5.03
CA PHE A 133 21.74 -15.29 -6.43
C PHE A 133 23.25 -15.25 -6.61
N ASN A 134 23.73 -15.75 -7.76
CA ASN A 134 25.14 -15.67 -8.14
C ASN A 134 25.48 -14.44 -9.00
N LYS A 135 24.51 -13.93 -9.76
CA LYS A 135 24.65 -12.82 -10.71
C LYS A 135 24.22 -11.50 -10.07
N HIS A 136 25.01 -10.45 -10.28
CA HIS A 136 24.66 -9.09 -9.83
C HIS A 136 23.37 -8.57 -10.48
N SER A 137 23.09 -8.93 -11.74
CA SER A 137 21.86 -8.52 -12.43
C SER A 137 20.59 -8.97 -11.68
N GLU A 138 20.60 -10.17 -11.12
CA GLU A 138 19.47 -10.74 -10.36
C GLU A 138 19.26 -10.02 -9.02
N ILE A 139 20.37 -9.69 -8.34
CA ILE A 139 20.35 -8.92 -7.09
C ILE A 139 19.74 -7.55 -7.35
N GLN A 140 20.18 -6.88 -8.42
CA GLN A 140 19.67 -5.57 -8.82
C GLN A 140 18.21 -5.64 -9.27
N ALA A 141 17.82 -6.68 -10.01
CA ALA A 141 16.44 -6.89 -10.44
C ALA A 141 15.48 -7.06 -9.25
N THR A 142 15.90 -7.82 -8.23
CA THR A 142 15.14 -7.99 -6.98
C THR A 142 14.90 -6.64 -6.29
N TYR A 143 15.95 -5.83 -6.20
CA TYR A 143 15.87 -4.50 -5.63
C TYR A 143 14.97 -3.56 -6.43
N ASN A 144 15.17 -3.47 -7.75
CA ASN A 144 14.37 -2.60 -8.63
C ASN A 144 12.88 -2.96 -8.54
N ARG A 145 12.57 -4.26 -8.42
CA ARG A 145 11.21 -4.74 -8.21
C ARG A 145 10.61 -4.25 -6.89
N TYR A 146 11.35 -4.33 -5.79
CA TYR A 146 10.90 -3.79 -4.50
C TYR A 146 10.59 -2.28 -4.59
N VAL A 147 11.50 -1.50 -5.17
CA VAL A 147 11.30 -0.05 -5.37
C VAL A 147 10.06 0.23 -6.21
N PHE A 148 9.88 -0.51 -7.31
CA PHE A 148 8.71 -0.38 -8.17
C PHE A 148 7.41 -0.68 -7.41
N LEU A 149 7.37 -1.74 -6.61
CA LEU A 149 6.20 -2.12 -5.83
C LEU A 149 5.85 -1.06 -4.78
N ASN A 150 6.83 -0.55 -4.03
CA ASN A 150 6.59 0.51 -3.05
C ASN A 150 6.09 1.79 -3.71
N LYS A 151 6.74 2.23 -4.79
CA LYS A 151 6.31 3.44 -5.52
C LYS A 151 4.88 3.29 -6.07
N THR A 152 4.53 2.10 -6.55
CA THR A 152 3.18 1.80 -7.04
C THR A 152 2.15 1.80 -5.90
N ALA A 153 2.52 1.28 -4.73
CA ALA A 153 1.66 1.28 -3.55
C ALA A 153 1.41 2.71 -3.03
N GLU A 154 2.46 3.53 -2.93
CA GLU A 154 2.38 4.95 -2.58
C GLU A 154 1.48 5.71 -3.55
N GLN A 155 1.69 5.55 -4.86
CA GLN A 155 0.87 6.19 -5.88
C GLN A 155 -0.61 5.81 -5.81
N LYS A 156 -0.92 4.54 -5.49
CA LYS A 156 -2.30 4.08 -5.29
C LYS A 156 -2.92 4.70 -4.05
N ALA A 157 -2.18 4.78 -2.94
CA ALA A 157 -2.65 5.43 -1.71
C ALA A 157 -2.95 6.92 -1.96
N ASP A 158 -2.02 7.63 -2.62
CA ASP A 158 -2.20 9.04 -2.98
C ASP A 158 -3.43 9.26 -3.88
N TYR A 159 -3.66 8.35 -4.84
CA TYR A 159 -4.82 8.41 -5.72
C TYR A 159 -6.14 8.29 -4.95
N GLU A 160 -6.26 7.31 -4.04
CA GLU A 160 -7.47 7.13 -3.24
C GLU A 160 -7.71 8.31 -2.28
N ILE A 161 -6.65 8.84 -1.65
CA ILE A 161 -6.75 10.05 -0.80
C ILE A 161 -7.30 11.23 -1.61
N ARG A 162 -6.75 11.49 -2.80
CA ARG A 162 -7.20 12.59 -3.67
C ARG A 162 -8.65 12.40 -4.15
N LYS A 163 -9.04 11.16 -4.41
CA LYS A 163 -10.41 10.81 -4.84
C LYS A 163 -11.41 11.08 -3.71
N ASP A 164 -11.07 10.73 -2.48
CA ASP A 164 -11.93 11.01 -1.32
C ASP A 164 -11.99 12.51 -1.00
N GLN A 165 -10.88 13.24 -1.11
CA GLN A 165 -10.87 14.71 -0.99
C GLN A 165 -11.80 15.37 -2.02
N ARG A 166 -11.72 14.97 -3.30
CA ARG A 166 -12.62 15.50 -4.35
C ARG A 166 -14.09 15.20 -4.07
N ARG A 167 -14.40 14.03 -3.53
CA ARG A 167 -15.78 13.69 -3.11
C ARG A 167 -16.27 14.63 -2.03
N GLN A 168 -15.46 14.87 -0.99
CA GLN A 168 -15.78 15.77 0.11
C GLN A 168 -15.93 17.23 -0.37
N GLU A 169 -15.06 17.70 -1.25
CA GLU A 169 -15.15 19.04 -1.85
C GLU A 169 -16.43 19.21 -2.67
N THR A 170 -16.80 18.19 -3.46
CA THR A 170 -18.04 18.19 -4.25
C THR A 170 -19.27 18.24 -3.34
N GLU A 171 -19.27 17.46 -2.27
CA GLU A 171 -20.35 17.42 -1.28
C GLU A 171 -20.48 18.76 -0.54
N ALA A 172 -19.36 19.36 -0.11
CA ALA A 172 -19.33 20.64 0.59
C ALA A 172 -19.75 21.82 -0.32
N GLY A 173 -19.27 21.84 -1.57
CA GLY A 173 -19.65 22.86 -2.55
C GLY A 173 -21.14 22.85 -2.86
N LEU A 174 -21.74 21.65 -2.97
CA LEU A 174 -23.16 21.51 -3.23
C LEU A 174 -24.03 21.81 -2.00
N LYS A 175 -23.59 21.47 -0.78
CA LYS A 175 -24.25 21.92 0.46
C LYS A 175 -24.29 23.45 0.53
N THR A 176 -23.20 24.10 0.15
CA THR A 176 -23.11 25.57 0.07
C THR A 176 -24.04 26.12 -1.01
N GLN A 177 -24.10 25.50 -2.19
CA GLN A 177 -24.98 25.91 -3.28
C GLN A 177 -26.47 25.72 -2.93
N LEU A 178 -26.85 24.58 -2.34
CA LEU A 178 -28.21 24.33 -1.87
C LEU A 178 -28.59 25.35 -0.79
N ASN A 179 -27.69 25.68 0.14
CA ASN A 179 -27.97 26.66 1.19
C ASN A 179 -28.06 28.11 0.70
N LYS A 180 -27.47 28.44 -0.46
CA LYS A 180 -27.46 29.81 -0.97
C LYS A 180 -28.80 30.22 -1.57
N ASP A 181 -29.49 29.29 -2.23
CA ASP A 181 -30.69 29.57 -3.02
C ASP A 181 -31.98 29.00 -2.39
N ILE A 182 -31.89 28.36 -1.22
CA ILE A 182 -33.03 27.77 -0.51
C ILE A 182 -33.35 28.58 0.75
N ILE A 183 -34.61 28.99 0.87
CA ILE A 183 -35.16 29.50 2.13
C ILE A 183 -35.43 28.29 3.02
N TRP A 184 -34.58 28.08 4.02
CA TRP A 184 -34.81 27.07 5.04
C TRP A 184 -35.84 27.58 6.05
N PHE A 185 -36.72 26.69 6.51
CA PHE A 185 -37.59 26.99 7.65
C PHE A 185 -36.75 27.13 8.92
N ASP A 186 -37.13 28.07 9.80
CA ASP A 186 -36.41 28.33 11.07
C ASP A 186 -36.33 27.09 11.99
N ARG A 187 -37.26 26.14 11.81
CA ARG A 187 -37.27 24.86 12.50
C ARG A 187 -37.11 23.72 11.50
N ILE A 188 -35.89 23.17 11.45
CA ILE A 188 -35.60 21.95 10.71
C ILE A 188 -35.88 20.78 11.65
N GLU A 189 -36.99 20.09 11.44
CA GLU A 189 -37.24 18.81 12.09
C GLU A 189 -36.27 17.75 11.54
N LYS A 190 -35.80 16.84 12.39
CA LYS A 190 -34.99 15.70 11.96
C LYS A 190 -35.92 14.56 11.55
N TRP A 191 -35.92 14.21 10.28
CA TRP A 191 -36.72 13.11 9.73
C TRP A 191 -35.86 11.85 9.63
N SER A 192 -36.41 10.70 10.04
CA SER A 192 -35.78 9.41 9.76
C SER A 192 -36.17 8.93 8.36
N LYS A 193 -35.41 7.98 7.79
CA LYS A 193 -35.74 7.44 6.46
C LYS A 193 -37.12 6.76 6.45
N GLU A 194 -37.49 6.13 7.57
CA GLU A 194 -38.76 5.47 7.80
C GLU A 194 -39.92 6.47 7.80
N SER A 195 -39.66 7.74 8.13
CA SER A 195 -40.67 8.81 8.13
C SER A 195 -41.21 9.11 6.72
N PHE A 196 -40.50 8.67 5.67
CA PHE A 196 -40.91 8.81 4.28
C PHE A 196 -41.63 7.57 3.73
N VAL A 197 -41.66 6.46 4.49
CA VAL A 197 -42.34 5.24 4.08
C VAL A 197 -43.84 5.49 4.06
N GLY A 198 -44.46 5.36 2.88
CA GLY A 198 -45.90 5.57 2.69
C GLY A 198 -46.32 7.01 2.43
N LEU A 199 -45.39 7.98 2.43
CA LEU A 199 -45.69 9.33 1.96
C LEU A 199 -45.93 9.30 0.44
N GLN A 200 -47.10 9.78 0.03
CA GLN A 200 -47.44 9.93 -1.37
C GLN A 200 -47.19 11.38 -1.81
N PRO A 201 -46.69 11.60 -3.04
CA PRO A 201 -46.62 12.93 -3.62
C PRO A 201 -48.01 13.57 -3.60
N LYS A 202 -48.11 14.76 -3.02
CA LYS A 202 -49.37 15.52 -2.99
C LYS A 202 -49.27 16.68 -3.96
N ARG A 203 -49.05 16.41 -5.25
CA ARG A 203 -48.99 17.45 -6.29
C ARG A 203 -50.11 17.28 -7.29
N LYS A 204 -50.66 18.41 -7.78
CA LYS A 204 -51.48 18.46 -8.99
C LYS A 204 -50.71 19.28 -10.02
N VAL A 205 -50.39 18.67 -11.15
CA VAL A 205 -49.65 19.33 -12.24
C VAL A 205 -50.64 20.10 -13.13
N ASN A 206 -50.32 21.35 -13.45
CA ASN A 206 -51.06 22.11 -14.43
C ASN A 206 -50.68 21.66 -15.85
N GLN A 207 -51.61 20.99 -16.54
CA GLN A 207 -51.41 20.43 -17.89
C GLN A 207 -51.68 21.44 -19.02
N SER A 208 -51.71 22.75 -18.72
CA SER A 208 -51.90 23.78 -19.75
C SER A 208 -50.75 23.76 -20.76
N GLU A 209 -51.08 23.82 -22.06
CA GLU A 209 -50.12 23.86 -23.18
C GLU A 209 -49.11 25.02 -23.11
N LYS A 210 -49.34 26.01 -22.23
CA LYS A 210 -48.43 27.14 -22.00
C LYS A 210 -47.19 26.78 -21.16
N TYR A 211 -47.17 25.63 -20.49
CA TYR A 211 -46.09 25.23 -19.59
C TYR A 211 -45.42 23.93 -20.06
N HIS A 212 -44.09 23.87 -19.94
CA HIS A 212 -43.33 22.65 -20.21
C HIS A 212 -43.43 21.69 -19.02
N PHE A 213 -44.43 20.82 -19.03
CA PHE A 213 -44.58 19.76 -18.05
C PHE A 213 -44.05 18.42 -18.56
N GLY A 214 -43.71 17.52 -17.64
CA GLY A 214 -43.26 16.17 -18.00
C GLY A 214 -42.93 15.32 -16.78
N GLU A 215 -42.41 14.13 -17.04
CA GLU A 215 -42.02 13.16 -16.02
C GLU A 215 -40.55 12.80 -16.13
N PHE A 216 -39.89 12.68 -14.99
CA PHE A 216 -38.51 12.23 -14.84
C PHE A 216 -38.47 10.99 -13.95
N PHE A 217 -37.91 9.88 -14.42
CA PHE A 217 -37.75 8.70 -13.59
C PHE A 217 -36.62 8.88 -12.57
N SER A 218 -36.95 8.95 -11.29
CA SER A 218 -35.99 9.02 -10.20
C SER A 218 -35.65 7.62 -9.71
N ILE A 219 -34.35 7.29 -9.71
CA ILE A 219 -33.82 6.06 -9.13
C ILE A 219 -33.92 6.14 -7.60
N LYS A 220 -33.67 7.31 -7.02
CA LYS A 220 -33.73 7.53 -5.56
C LYS A 220 -35.12 7.37 -4.96
N CYS A 221 -36.14 7.81 -5.69
CA CYS A 221 -37.52 7.70 -5.27
C CYS A 221 -38.21 6.44 -5.84
N ASN A 222 -37.54 5.75 -6.78
CA ASN A 222 -38.06 4.61 -7.53
C ASN A 222 -39.45 4.87 -8.15
N ARG A 223 -39.63 6.04 -8.76
CA ARG A 223 -40.90 6.46 -9.38
C ARG A 223 -40.68 7.56 -10.41
N ALA A 224 -41.70 7.79 -11.23
CA ALA A 224 -41.80 9.01 -12.03
C ALA A 224 -42.05 10.22 -11.12
N VAL A 225 -41.26 11.27 -11.31
CA VAL A 225 -41.34 12.57 -10.65
C VAL A 225 -41.83 13.58 -11.67
N GLN A 226 -42.91 14.28 -11.35
CA GLN A 226 -43.50 15.28 -12.24
C GLN A 226 -42.84 16.65 -12.05
N TYR A 227 -42.66 17.38 -13.16
CA TYR A 227 -42.17 18.76 -13.18
C TYR A 227 -43.00 19.64 -14.12
N GLU A 228 -43.00 20.96 -13.88
CA GLU A 228 -43.79 21.97 -14.61
C GLU A 228 -42.92 23.02 -15.33
N SER A 229 -41.60 22.95 -15.16
CA SER A 229 -40.67 23.86 -15.84
C SER A 229 -39.29 23.23 -16.05
N GLY A 230 -38.53 23.78 -16.99
CA GLY A 230 -37.13 23.40 -17.21
C GLY A 230 -36.23 23.71 -16.01
N ALA A 231 -36.54 24.76 -15.24
CA ALA A 231 -35.83 25.08 -14.00
C ALA A 231 -36.05 24.00 -12.94
N GLU A 232 -37.29 23.53 -12.79
CA GLU A 232 -37.64 22.45 -11.86
C GLU A 232 -37.01 21.12 -12.27
N LEU A 233 -37.09 20.74 -13.55
CA LEU A 233 -36.40 19.55 -14.05
C LEU A 233 -34.90 19.63 -13.78
N SER A 234 -34.29 20.79 -13.99
CA SER A 234 -32.86 21.00 -13.71
C SER A 234 -32.54 20.84 -12.23
N PHE A 235 -33.42 21.29 -11.34
CA PHE A 235 -33.27 21.11 -9.89
C PHE A 235 -33.43 19.63 -9.48
N ILE A 236 -34.46 18.94 -9.98
CA ILE A 236 -34.67 17.50 -9.73
C ILE A 236 -33.46 16.69 -10.20
N LYS A 237 -32.92 16.97 -11.40
CA LYS A 237 -31.70 16.32 -11.90
C LYS A 237 -30.48 16.57 -11.01
N LYS A 238 -30.34 17.77 -10.42
CA LYS A 238 -29.28 18.08 -9.44
C LYS A 238 -29.45 17.25 -8.16
N LEU A 239 -30.69 17.13 -7.65
CA LEU A 239 -31.00 16.27 -6.50
C LEU A 239 -30.70 14.80 -6.82
N GLU A 240 -31.06 14.32 -8.01
CA GLU A 240 -30.85 12.94 -8.45
C GLU A 240 -29.35 12.58 -8.54
N ALA A 241 -28.53 13.46 -9.11
CA ALA A 241 -27.09 13.21 -9.26
C ALA A 241 -26.30 13.22 -7.93
N ASN A 242 -26.87 13.76 -6.85
CA ASN A 242 -26.12 14.02 -5.62
C ASN A 242 -26.08 12.80 -4.66
N PRO A 243 -24.92 12.18 -4.38
CA PRO A 243 -24.86 11.02 -3.48
C PRO A 243 -25.36 11.26 -2.04
N ALA A 244 -25.34 12.52 -1.54
CA ALA A 244 -25.81 12.87 -0.20
C ALA A 244 -27.35 12.93 -0.07
N VAL A 245 -28.06 13.09 -1.19
CA VAL A 245 -29.54 13.06 -1.20
C VAL A 245 -29.99 11.61 -1.31
N ILE A 246 -30.61 11.11 -0.25
CA ILE A 246 -31.11 9.72 -0.18
C ILE A 246 -32.52 9.60 -0.75
N TYR A 247 -33.35 10.63 -0.55
CA TYR A 247 -34.76 10.67 -0.98
C TYR A 247 -35.23 12.12 -1.08
N TYR A 248 -36.24 12.38 -1.93
CA TYR A 248 -36.94 13.67 -2.01
C TYR A 248 -38.41 13.47 -2.38
N LEU A 249 -39.25 14.45 -2.04
CA LEU A 249 -40.70 14.38 -2.23
C LEU A 249 -41.26 15.72 -2.70
N GLU A 250 -42.14 15.70 -3.71
CA GLU A 250 -42.85 16.89 -4.17
C GLU A 250 -44.12 17.10 -3.33
N LEU A 251 -44.22 18.25 -2.67
CA LEU A 251 -45.37 18.62 -1.85
C LEU A 251 -46.11 19.82 -2.46
N LEU A 252 -47.44 19.85 -2.31
CA LEU A 252 -48.27 21.02 -2.58
C LEU A 252 -47.90 22.13 -1.59
N VAL A 253 -47.32 23.22 -2.09
CA VAL A 253 -47.34 24.48 -1.35
C VAL A 253 -48.72 25.10 -1.61
N MET A 254 -49.64 24.99 -0.65
CA MET A 254 -50.79 25.88 -0.65
C MET A 254 -50.23 27.29 -0.51
N ARG A 255 -50.39 28.11 -1.55
CA ARG A 255 -50.26 29.56 -1.43
C ARG A 255 -51.54 30.14 -0.90
#